data_AF-A0A429RWS5-F1
#
_entry.id   AF-A0A429RWS5-F1
#
_cell.length_a   1.000
_cell.length_b   1.000
_cell.length_c   1.000
_cell.angle_alpha   90.00
_cell.angle_beta   90.00
_cell.angle_gamma   90.00
#
_symmetry.space_group_name_H-M   'P 1'
#
loop_
_entity.id
_entity.type
_entity.pdbx_description
1 polymer ?
#
loop_
_entity_poly.entity_id
_entity_poly.type
_entity_poly.pdbx_seq_one_letter_code
_entity_poly.pdbx_strand_id
1 'polypeptide(L)'
;ARPAPYALVRTTVAAHPADSAASARARALFGGLAGLAAQEEELRAGLCDDLFASRPGHAEAFHRQVVLPLRRALHNRRAPRPALLARLGDLPVRVPRLGAWLALREQRAALLAEAADAVPAALAAERSALAEVCRSPGFTRAVALGSTDLLRAVSRAARDEGGRRARKEEPSVLRHALRATAKTSPLSWFAAVGWSGQDQDAAAGPPALRAVVRENRTLVAALVAALLDEPRRRSTLAHRPASSARPAGEGRTRYVRDTTVFAGGRYLVTREEEVEVAAHPALALLDRLAAQPAPPDALAARLAPALGRPETDPAVRRFLGRLADSGLLVPVDPVDPQHPQPLRALAEWLRRWPEDAALADRIDLLASDTARFAHTSAAERPAMLGDLAERWRALLADTGRPVPAGAAPLNVLSEDVLASGGPDAPRPTPASAPAAPAPAPGRGPRVPGRPDPAGARRAAADPAGDIPAPAGALSG
;
A
#
# COMPACT_ATOMS: atom_id res chain seq x y z
N ALA A 1 -21.02 -6.69 -24.60
CA ALA A 1 -20.39 -7.44 -23.50
C ALA A 1 -21.37 -7.45 -22.33
N ARG A 2 -21.81 -8.62 -21.85
CA ARG A 2 -22.56 -8.68 -20.58
C ARG A 2 -21.55 -8.35 -19.46
N PRO A 3 -21.74 -7.29 -18.66
CA PRO A 3 -20.87 -7.05 -17.52
C PRO A 3 -20.92 -8.28 -16.60
N ALA A 4 -19.78 -8.61 -15.99
CA ALA A 4 -19.74 -9.69 -15.00
C ALA A 4 -20.84 -9.43 -13.95
N PRO A 5 -21.58 -10.47 -13.51
CA PRO A 5 -22.73 -10.30 -12.62
C PRO A 5 -22.37 -9.67 -11.27
N TYR A 6 -21.08 -9.63 -10.94
CA TYR A 6 -20.52 -8.99 -9.77
C TYR A 6 -19.27 -8.22 -10.16
N ALA A 7 -19.15 -6.97 -9.72
CA ALA A 7 -17.90 -6.23 -9.79
C ALA A 7 -17.47 -5.78 -8.39
N LEU A 8 -16.17 -5.88 -8.11
CA LEU A 8 -15.58 -5.31 -6.91
C LEU A 8 -15.26 -3.84 -7.20
N VAL A 9 -15.90 -2.94 -6.46
CA VAL A 9 -15.74 -1.50 -6.62
C VAL A 9 -14.88 -0.96 -5.48
N ARG A 10 -13.95 -0.06 -5.84
CA ARG A 10 -13.15 0.70 -4.88
C ARG A 10 -13.48 2.16 -5.04
N THR A 11 -13.88 2.82 -3.96
CA THR A 11 -14.25 4.24 -3.95
C THR A 11 -13.42 4.98 -2.93
N THR A 12 -13.17 6.26 -3.18
CA THR A 12 -12.64 7.15 -2.14
C THR A 12 -13.72 7.39 -1.09
N VAL A 13 -13.33 7.47 0.17
CA VAL A 13 -14.27 7.79 1.25
C VAL A 13 -14.58 9.29 1.28
N ALA A 14 -13.58 10.13 1.01
CA ALA A 14 -13.78 11.56 0.87
C ALA A 14 -14.19 11.90 -0.56
N ALA A 15 -15.19 12.77 -0.69
CA ALA A 15 -15.53 13.37 -1.96
C ALA A 15 -14.42 14.32 -2.40
N HIS A 16 -14.15 14.36 -3.70
CA HIS A 16 -13.33 15.42 -4.26
C HIS A 16 -14.09 16.75 -4.17
N PRO A 17 -13.48 17.82 -3.65
CA PRO A 17 -14.14 19.12 -3.57
C PRO A 17 -14.62 19.59 -4.94
N ALA A 18 -15.76 20.26 -4.97
CA ALA A 18 -16.23 20.91 -6.18
C ALA A 18 -15.32 22.07 -6.56
N ASP A 19 -15.13 22.28 -7.86
CA ASP A 19 -14.36 23.42 -8.36
C ASP A 19 -15.06 24.74 -8.01
N SER A 20 -14.33 25.65 -7.34
CA SER A 20 -14.86 26.98 -7.05
C SER A 20 -14.82 27.87 -8.31
N ALA A 21 -15.75 28.81 -8.41
CA ALA A 21 -15.75 29.81 -9.49
C ALA A 21 -14.46 30.65 -9.50
N ALA A 22 -13.90 30.95 -8.32
CA ALA A 22 -12.64 31.69 -8.19
C ALA A 22 -11.46 30.88 -8.75
N SER A 23 -11.39 29.59 -8.41
CA SER A 23 -10.37 28.67 -8.92
C SER A 23 -10.50 28.43 -10.42
N ALA A 24 -11.73 28.29 -10.93
CA ALA A 24 -12.02 28.19 -12.36
C ALA A 24 -11.57 29.45 -13.11
N ARG A 25 -11.88 30.65 -12.58
CA ARG A 25 -11.42 31.94 -13.14
C ARG A 25 -9.90 32.03 -13.18
N ALA A 26 -9.21 31.71 -12.08
CA ALA A 26 -7.75 31.74 -12.04
C ALA A 26 -7.12 30.77 -13.05
N ARG A 27 -7.65 29.53 -13.17
CA ARG A 27 -7.18 28.57 -14.19
C ARG A 27 -7.42 29.06 -15.61
N ALA A 28 -8.57 29.70 -15.89
CA ALA A 28 -8.85 30.29 -17.19
C ALA A 28 -7.84 31.41 -17.54
N LEU A 29 -7.51 32.28 -16.57
CA LEU A 29 -6.49 33.33 -16.75
C LEU A 29 -5.09 32.72 -17.03
N PHE A 30 -4.70 31.68 -16.30
CA PHE A 30 -3.44 30.97 -16.57
C PHE A 30 -3.43 30.26 -17.93
N GLY A 31 -4.57 29.69 -18.34
CA GLY A 31 -4.74 29.14 -19.68
C GLY A 31 -4.59 30.21 -20.77
N GLY A 32 -5.18 31.38 -20.57
CA GLY A 32 -5.02 32.55 -21.45
C GLY A 32 -3.56 33.02 -21.54
N LEU A 33 -2.87 33.14 -20.41
CA LEU A 33 -1.44 33.50 -20.36
C LEU A 33 -0.56 32.46 -21.08
N ALA A 34 -0.84 31.17 -20.93
CA ALA A 34 -0.13 30.11 -21.65
C ALA A 34 -0.40 30.19 -23.16
N GLY A 35 -1.64 30.47 -23.56
CA GLY A 35 -2.01 30.70 -24.97
C GLY A 35 -1.28 31.90 -25.58
N LEU A 36 -1.23 33.04 -24.87
CA LEU A 36 -0.47 34.22 -25.32
C LEU A 36 1.03 33.92 -25.43
N ALA A 37 1.61 33.18 -24.49
CA ALA A 37 3.02 32.81 -24.55
C ALA A 37 3.34 31.94 -25.78
N ALA A 38 2.41 31.05 -26.18
CA ALA A 38 2.55 30.26 -27.41
C ALA A 38 2.47 31.13 -28.67
N GLN A 39 1.52 32.07 -28.73
CA GLN A 39 1.36 33.01 -29.85
C GLN A 39 2.57 33.97 -29.99
N GLU A 40 3.11 34.47 -28.87
CA GLU A 40 4.31 35.29 -28.86
C GLU A 40 5.51 34.53 -29.44
N GLU A 41 5.66 33.25 -29.12
CA GLU A 41 6.76 32.41 -29.63
C GLU A 41 6.61 32.11 -31.12
N GLU A 42 5.40 31.87 -31.61
CA GLU A 42 5.10 31.66 -33.04
C GLU A 42 5.43 32.90 -33.87
N LEU A 43 5.05 34.10 -33.41
CA LEU A 43 5.33 35.35 -34.11
C LEU A 43 6.82 35.74 -34.10
N ARG A 44 7.58 35.29 -33.12
CA ARG A 44 8.94 35.79 -32.83
C ARG A 44 9.92 35.61 -33.99
N ALA A 45 9.87 34.46 -34.67
CA ALA A 45 10.78 34.17 -35.78
C ALA A 45 10.51 35.09 -36.98
N GLY A 46 9.27 35.10 -37.47
CA GLY A 46 8.86 35.96 -38.58
C GLY A 46 9.03 37.45 -38.27
N LEU A 47 8.79 37.86 -37.02
CA LEU A 47 9.01 39.25 -36.60
C LEU A 47 10.49 39.68 -36.67
N CYS A 48 11.43 38.79 -36.32
CA CYS A 48 12.85 39.12 -36.42
C CYS A 48 13.29 39.37 -37.88
N ASP A 49 12.73 38.61 -38.80
CA ASP A 49 12.99 38.75 -40.24
C ASP A 49 12.31 40.00 -40.81
N ASP A 50 11.06 40.28 -40.44
CA ASP A 50 10.36 41.49 -40.88
C ASP A 50 11.06 42.76 -40.36
N LEU A 51 11.55 42.74 -39.11
CA LEU A 51 12.36 43.84 -38.56
C LEU A 51 13.68 44.02 -39.32
N PHE A 52 14.30 42.94 -39.79
CA PHE A 52 15.49 43.03 -40.63
C PHE A 52 15.16 43.60 -42.02
N ALA A 53 14.09 43.11 -42.65
CA ALA A 53 13.61 43.55 -43.97
C ALA A 53 13.14 45.03 -43.99
N SER A 54 12.68 45.56 -42.86
CA SER A 54 12.25 46.98 -42.72
C SER A 54 13.36 48.01 -42.93
N ARG A 55 14.62 47.57 -43.07
CA ARG A 55 15.82 48.43 -43.15
C ARG A 55 15.73 49.62 -44.13
N PRO A 56 15.22 49.48 -45.37
CA PRO A 56 15.15 50.60 -46.31
C PRO A 56 14.19 51.71 -45.88
N GLY A 57 13.28 51.45 -44.93
CA GLY A 57 12.21 52.38 -44.56
C GLY A 57 12.60 53.43 -43.51
N HIS A 58 13.79 53.41 -42.91
CA HIS A 58 14.15 54.35 -41.83
C HIS A 58 15.62 54.78 -41.85
N ALA A 59 15.90 55.91 -41.21
CA ALA A 59 17.25 56.45 -41.07
C ALA A 59 18.20 55.53 -40.29
N GLU A 60 19.50 55.65 -40.56
CA GLU A 60 20.56 54.87 -39.91
C GLU A 60 20.52 54.94 -38.39
N ALA A 61 20.33 56.14 -37.84
CA ALA A 61 20.27 56.38 -36.42
C ALA A 61 19.08 55.65 -35.76
N PHE A 62 17.90 55.68 -36.40
CA PHE A 62 16.72 54.96 -35.93
C PHE A 62 16.94 53.45 -35.94
N HIS A 63 17.54 52.91 -37.00
CA HIS A 63 17.87 51.49 -37.07
C HIS A 63 18.76 51.03 -35.92
N ARG A 64 19.86 51.77 -35.67
CA ARG A 64 20.83 51.42 -34.62
C ARG A 64 20.26 51.58 -33.21
N GLN A 65 19.44 52.60 -32.99
CA GLN A 65 18.97 52.96 -31.65
C GLN A 65 17.64 52.30 -31.27
N VAL A 66 16.82 51.88 -32.25
CA VAL A 66 15.47 51.33 -32.02
C VAL A 66 15.36 49.89 -32.54
N VAL A 67 15.57 49.66 -33.83
CA VAL A 67 15.30 48.36 -34.47
C VAL A 67 16.29 47.28 -34.01
N LEU A 68 17.60 47.57 -33.96
CA LEU A 68 18.59 46.58 -33.50
C LEU A 68 18.42 46.18 -32.03
N PRO A 69 18.24 47.11 -31.07
CA PRO A 69 17.93 46.74 -29.69
C PRO A 69 16.63 45.94 -29.55
N LEU A 70 15.58 46.29 -30.30
CA LEU A 70 14.31 45.56 -30.29
C LEU A 70 14.50 44.12 -30.80
N ARG A 71 15.16 43.95 -31.96
CA ARG A 71 15.48 42.63 -32.51
C ARG A 71 16.32 41.80 -31.55
N ARG A 72 17.32 42.39 -30.89
CA ARG A 72 18.13 41.72 -29.85
C ARG A 72 17.29 41.30 -28.66
N ALA A 73 16.35 42.13 -28.20
CA ALA A 73 15.46 41.79 -27.10
C ALA A 73 14.54 40.61 -27.47
N LEU A 74 13.93 40.66 -28.66
CA LEU A 74 13.09 39.58 -29.21
C LEU A 74 13.87 38.27 -29.36
N HIS A 75 15.05 38.32 -29.99
CA HIS A 75 15.90 37.14 -30.18
C HIS A 75 16.30 36.50 -28.84
N ASN A 76 16.67 37.31 -27.85
CA ASN A 76 17.07 36.85 -26.52
C ASN A 76 15.89 36.55 -25.58
N ARG A 77 14.63 36.61 -26.06
CA ARG A 77 13.42 36.44 -25.25
C ARG A 77 13.37 37.35 -24.01
N ARG A 78 13.85 38.60 -24.15
CA ARG A 78 13.84 39.62 -23.10
C ARG A 78 12.76 40.65 -23.39
N ALA A 79 12.12 41.15 -22.33
CA ALA A 79 11.22 42.29 -22.45
C ALA A 79 12.01 43.54 -22.90
N PRO A 80 11.61 44.22 -23.99
CA PRO A 80 12.21 45.50 -24.36
C PRO A 80 12.00 46.55 -23.28
N ARG A 81 12.96 47.47 -23.15
CA ARG A 81 12.87 48.57 -22.18
C ARG A 81 11.70 49.50 -22.53
N PRO A 82 10.95 50.05 -21.57
CA PRO A 82 9.85 50.97 -21.84
C PRO A 82 10.26 52.19 -22.70
N ALA A 83 11.43 52.76 -22.44
CA ALA A 83 11.98 53.88 -23.23
C ALA A 83 12.27 53.51 -24.70
N LEU A 84 12.49 52.22 -25.00
CA LEU A 84 12.64 51.75 -26.38
C LEU A 84 11.28 51.64 -27.07
N LEU A 85 10.26 51.15 -26.36
CA LEU A 85 8.89 51.04 -26.87
C LEU A 85 8.28 52.40 -27.18
N ALA A 86 8.55 53.41 -26.33
CA ALA A 86 8.10 54.78 -26.55
C ALA A 86 8.67 55.44 -27.83
N ARG A 87 9.75 54.87 -28.39
CA ARG A 87 10.47 55.39 -29.57
C ARG A 87 10.11 54.67 -30.87
N LEU A 88 9.15 53.75 -30.86
CA LEU A 88 8.81 52.95 -32.04
C LEU A 88 8.18 53.77 -33.18
N GLY A 89 7.53 54.90 -32.86
CA GLY A 89 6.90 55.76 -33.87
C GLY A 89 5.90 54.99 -34.72
N ASP A 90 6.02 55.11 -36.05
CA ASP A 90 5.18 54.45 -37.05
C ASP A 90 5.62 53.01 -37.38
N LEU A 91 6.69 52.49 -36.76
CA LEU A 91 7.23 51.16 -37.06
C LEU A 91 6.19 50.02 -36.92
N PRO A 92 5.28 50.01 -35.93
CA PRO A 92 4.24 48.99 -35.82
C PRO A 92 3.25 48.99 -37.00
N VAL A 93 3.06 50.13 -37.68
CA VAL A 93 2.22 50.24 -38.89
C VAL A 93 2.95 49.65 -40.09
N ARG A 94 4.27 49.90 -40.20
CA ARG A 94 5.09 49.41 -41.31
C ARG A 94 5.49 47.94 -41.19
N VAL A 95 5.53 47.40 -39.98
CA VAL A 95 5.82 46.00 -39.69
C VAL A 95 4.61 45.42 -38.96
N PRO A 96 3.58 44.91 -39.67
CA PRO A 96 2.33 44.48 -39.05
C PRO A 96 2.50 43.40 -37.97
N ARG A 97 3.47 42.48 -38.13
CA ARG A 97 3.80 41.50 -37.07
C ARG A 97 4.31 42.14 -35.78
N LEU A 98 4.94 43.33 -35.86
CA LEU A 98 5.34 44.10 -34.68
C LEU A 98 4.11 44.65 -33.97
N GLY A 99 3.16 45.19 -34.74
CA GLY A 99 1.86 45.64 -34.20
C GLY A 99 1.11 44.51 -33.49
N ALA A 100 1.02 43.34 -34.13
CA ALA A 100 0.41 42.14 -33.52
C ALA A 100 1.13 41.72 -32.24
N TRP A 101 2.46 41.70 -32.24
CA TRP A 101 3.25 41.35 -31.05
C TRP A 101 3.09 42.36 -29.90
N LEU A 102 3.00 43.67 -30.18
CA LEU A 102 2.72 44.69 -29.17
C LEU A 102 1.33 44.50 -28.56
N ALA A 103 0.31 44.20 -29.39
CA ALA A 103 -1.04 43.91 -28.91
C ALA A 103 -1.07 42.68 -27.97
N LEU A 104 -0.35 41.60 -28.30
CA LEU A 104 -0.23 40.44 -27.41
C LEU A 104 0.42 40.79 -26.08
N ARG A 105 1.40 41.71 -26.07
CA ARG A 105 2.04 42.16 -24.82
C ARG A 105 1.11 42.97 -23.94
N GLU A 106 0.30 43.84 -24.53
CA GLU A 106 -0.72 44.61 -23.81
C GLU A 106 -1.76 43.65 -23.20
N GLN A 107 -2.25 42.69 -23.99
CA GLN A 107 -3.15 41.64 -23.51
C GLN A 107 -2.52 40.81 -22.38
N ARG A 108 -1.24 40.45 -22.50
CA ARG A 108 -0.51 39.72 -21.47
C ARG A 108 -0.37 40.53 -20.18
N ALA A 109 -0.09 41.83 -20.28
CA ALA A 109 -0.02 42.72 -19.12
C ALA A 109 -1.39 42.83 -18.43
N ALA A 110 -2.47 42.97 -19.19
CA ALA A 110 -3.84 42.97 -18.67
C ALA A 110 -4.17 41.65 -17.95
N LEU A 111 -3.93 40.50 -18.58
CA LEU A 111 -4.17 39.19 -17.96
C LEU A 111 -3.31 38.95 -16.72
N LEU A 112 -2.07 39.44 -16.68
CA LEU A 112 -1.21 39.35 -15.49
C LEU A 112 -1.77 40.20 -14.33
N ALA A 113 -2.28 41.40 -14.62
CA ALA A 113 -2.93 42.24 -13.61
C ALA A 113 -4.21 41.57 -13.09
N GLU A 114 -5.07 41.08 -14.00
CA GLU A 114 -6.27 40.34 -13.61
C GLU A 114 -5.97 39.06 -12.81
N ALA A 115 -4.89 38.35 -13.16
CA ALA A 115 -4.45 37.17 -12.42
C ALA A 115 -3.94 37.55 -11.02
N ALA A 116 -3.17 38.63 -10.89
CA ALA A 116 -2.70 39.12 -9.60
C ALA A 116 -3.86 39.43 -8.65
N ASP A 117 -4.95 39.99 -9.18
CA ASP A 117 -6.17 40.30 -8.40
C ASP A 117 -7.00 39.04 -8.10
N ALA A 118 -7.08 38.08 -9.03
CA ALA A 118 -7.92 36.88 -8.88
C ALA A 118 -7.29 35.79 -7.99
N VAL A 119 -5.96 35.66 -7.99
CA VAL A 119 -5.23 34.57 -7.30
C VAL A 119 -5.49 34.51 -5.79
N PRO A 120 -5.51 35.62 -5.02
CA PRO A 120 -5.78 35.57 -3.59
C PRO A 120 -7.12 34.91 -3.24
N ALA A 121 -8.19 35.25 -3.98
CA ALA A 121 -9.52 34.67 -3.78
C ALA A 121 -9.56 33.19 -4.17
N ALA A 122 -8.91 32.81 -5.28
CA ALA A 122 -8.78 31.42 -5.68
C ALA A 122 -8.02 30.58 -4.63
N LEU A 123 -6.89 31.10 -4.13
CA LEU A 123 -6.11 30.42 -3.10
C LEU A 123 -6.87 30.27 -1.77
N ALA A 124 -7.65 31.27 -1.37
CA ALA A 124 -8.52 31.18 -0.20
C ALA A 124 -9.61 30.11 -0.39
N ALA A 125 -10.22 30.03 -1.58
CA ALA A 125 -11.20 29.01 -1.90
C ALA A 125 -10.60 27.59 -1.86
N GLU A 126 -9.41 27.39 -2.43
CA GLU A 126 -8.68 26.11 -2.37
C GLU A 126 -8.33 25.70 -0.94
N ARG A 127 -7.90 26.65 -0.09
CA ARG A 127 -7.63 26.36 1.33
C ARG A 127 -8.88 26.03 2.11
N SER A 128 -10.00 26.69 1.82
CA SER A 128 -11.30 26.36 2.41
C SER A 128 -11.74 24.94 2.02
N ALA A 129 -11.58 24.56 0.74
CA ALA A 129 -11.86 23.21 0.27
C ALA A 129 -10.95 22.17 0.95
N LEU A 130 -9.65 22.47 1.10
CA LEU A 130 -8.73 21.61 1.86
C LEU A 130 -9.16 21.47 3.32
N ALA A 131 -9.57 22.56 3.97
CA ALA A 131 -10.04 22.56 5.35
C ALA A 131 -11.31 21.69 5.51
N GLU A 132 -12.21 21.70 4.53
CA GLU A 132 -13.39 20.83 4.50
C GLU A 132 -13.01 19.35 4.42
N VAL A 133 -12.08 18.97 3.52
CA VAL A 133 -11.55 17.60 3.47
C VAL A 133 -10.89 17.24 4.81
N CYS A 134 -10.14 18.15 5.42
CA CYS A 134 -9.50 17.96 6.72
C CYS A 134 -10.48 17.78 7.88
N ARG A 135 -11.72 18.27 7.76
CA ARG A 135 -12.81 18.05 8.74
C ARG A 135 -13.53 16.71 8.55
N SER A 136 -13.33 16.02 7.43
CA SER A 136 -13.96 14.73 7.17
C SER A 136 -13.58 13.69 8.25
N PRO A 137 -14.56 13.06 8.94
CA PRO A 137 -14.29 12.01 9.92
C PRO A 137 -13.52 10.82 9.34
N GLY A 138 -13.80 10.46 8.07
CA GLY A 138 -13.09 9.38 7.39
C GLY A 138 -11.61 9.74 7.19
N PHE A 139 -11.34 10.93 6.67
CA PHE A 139 -9.96 11.37 6.43
C PHE A 139 -9.15 11.49 7.72
N THR A 140 -9.72 12.06 8.79
CA THR A 140 -9.05 12.17 10.08
C THR A 140 -8.76 10.80 10.70
N ARG A 141 -9.67 9.82 10.59
CA ARG A 141 -9.42 8.43 11.00
C ARG A 141 -8.30 7.78 10.19
N ALA A 142 -8.27 7.99 8.88
CA ALA A 142 -7.24 7.43 8.00
C ALA A 142 -5.85 7.96 8.35
N VAL A 143 -5.74 9.27 8.60
CA VAL A 143 -4.48 9.93 8.97
C VAL A 143 -4.02 9.50 10.35
N ALA A 144 -4.95 9.36 11.31
CA ALA A 144 -4.66 8.93 12.67
C ALA A 144 -4.03 7.52 12.74
N LEU A 145 -4.27 6.65 11.76
CA LEU A 145 -3.62 5.34 11.67
C LEU A 145 -2.13 5.47 11.29
N GLY A 146 -1.76 6.47 10.51
CA GLY A 146 -0.41 6.58 9.92
C GLY A 146 0.55 7.48 10.71
N SER A 147 0.09 8.62 11.24
CA SER A 147 1.00 9.58 11.91
C SER A 147 0.26 10.58 12.80
N THR A 148 0.68 10.68 14.06
CA THR A 148 0.21 11.68 15.03
C THR A 148 0.59 13.11 14.61
N ASP A 149 1.77 13.31 14.04
CA ASP A 149 2.21 14.65 13.61
C ASP A 149 1.44 15.13 12.39
N LEU A 150 1.16 14.23 11.45
CA LEU A 150 0.27 14.53 10.33
C LEU A 150 -1.15 14.81 10.82
N LEU A 151 -1.66 14.05 11.78
CA LEU A 151 -2.99 14.31 12.38
C LEU A 151 -3.04 15.72 12.97
N ARG A 152 -2.01 16.15 13.71
CA ARG A 152 -1.93 17.53 14.23
C ARG A 152 -1.94 18.58 13.12
N ALA A 153 -1.23 18.34 12.02
CA ALA A 153 -1.22 19.23 10.86
C ALA A 153 -2.59 19.30 10.16
N VAL A 154 -3.25 18.15 9.99
CA VAL A 154 -4.62 18.05 9.46
C VAL A 154 -5.61 18.78 10.36
N SER A 155 -5.50 18.63 11.69
CA SER A 155 -6.37 19.36 12.63
C SER A 155 -6.17 20.87 12.60
N ARG A 156 -4.95 21.36 12.28
CA ARG A 156 -4.70 22.80 12.06
C ARG A 156 -5.32 23.28 10.76
N ALA A 157 -5.11 22.54 9.66
CA ALA A 157 -5.71 22.84 8.37
C ALA A 157 -7.25 22.83 8.43
N ALA A 158 -7.84 21.89 9.18
CA ALA A 158 -9.28 21.81 9.42
C ALA A 158 -9.87 23.06 10.12
N ARG A 159 -9.07 23.74 10.94
CA ARG A 159 -9.42 25.01 11.63
C ARG A 159 -9.06 26.25 10.82
N ASP A 160 -8.52 26.09 9.62
CA ASP A 160 -7.98 27.17 8.79
C ASP A 160 -6.94 28.03 9.53
N GLU A 161 -6.11 27.38 10.35
CA GLU A 161 -5.06 28.07 11.09
C GLU A 161 -3.92 28.46 10.15
N GLY A 162 -3.74 29.76 9.93
CA GLY A 162 -2.66 30.30 9.13
C GLY A 162 -1.27 30.27 9.82
N GLY A 163 -0.31 30.94 9.20
CA GLY A 163 1.03 31.16 9.76
C GLY A 163 2.13 30.33 9.12
N ARG A 164 3.39 30.56 9.56
CA ARG A 164 4.59 29.96 8.94
C ARG A 164 4.59 28.43 9.06
N ARG A 165 4.15 27.90 10.20
CA ARG A 165 4.11 26.45 10.44
C ARG A 165 3.06 25.77 9.55
N ALA A 166 1.83 26.28 9.53
CA ALA A 166 0.77 25.76 8.67
C ALA A 166 1.19 25.75 7.19
N ARG A 167 1.79 26.83 6.69
CA ARG A 167 2.33 26.89 5.31
C ARG A 167 3.43 25.86 5.03
N LYS A 168 4.26 25.52 6.02
CA LYS A 168 5.30 24.48 5.88
C LYS A 168 4.69 23.07 5.80
N GLU A 169 3.59 22.85 6.51
CA GLU A 169 2.92 21.54 6.61
C GLU A 169 1.89 21.32 5.50
N GLU A 170 1.35 22.39 4.91
CA GLU A 170 0.32 22.40 3.86
C GLU A 170 0.62 21.42 2.70
N PRO A 171 1.84 21.33 2.14
CA PRO A 171 2.13 20.37 1.08
C PRO A 171 1.97 18.90 1.51
N SER A 172 2.28 18.57 2.76
CA SER A 172 2.13 17.22 3.31
C SER A 172 0.66 16.87 3.53
N VAL A 173 -0.11 17.84 4.05
CA VAL A 173 -1.57 17.72 4.22
C VAL A 173 -2.25 17.55 2.87
N LEU A 174 -1.91 18.38 1.88
CA LEU A 174 -2.46 18.32 0.53
C LEU A 174 -2.21 16.97 -0.14
N ARG A 175 -1.00 16.39 0.01
CA ARG A 175 -0.70 15.05 -0.53
C ARG A 175 -1.64 13.98 0.00
N HIS A 176 -1.97 14.03 1.29
CA HIS A 176 -2.87 13.06 1.91
C HIS A 176 -4.33 13.34 1.58
N ALA A 177 -4.73 14.61 1.49
CA ALA A 177 -6.05 15.00 1.01
C ALA A 177 -6.28 14.52 -0.43
N LEU A 178 -5.33 14.75 -1.34
CA LEU A 178 -5.39 14.25 -2.72
C LEU A 178 -5.46 12.72 -2.77
N ARG A 179 -4.71 12.01 -1.91
CA ARG A 179 -4.87 10.56 -1.78
C ARG A 179 -6.31 10.20 -1.41
N ALA A 180 -6.87 10.87 -0.40
CA ALA A 180 -8.22 10.61 0.11
C ALA A 180 -9.32 10.90 -0.90
N THR A 181 -9.10 11.82 -1.84
CA THR A 181 -10.11 12.25 -2.81
C THR A 181 -9.92 11.67 -4.22
N ALA A 182 -8.73 11.16 -4.55
CA ALA A 182 -8.41 10.72 -5.92
C ALA A 182 -7.80 9.32 -6.03
N LYS A 183 -7.29 8.71 -4.95
CA LYS A 183 -6.65 7.39 -5.00
C LYS A 183 -7.54 6.30 -4.41
N THR A 184 -7.93 5.33 -5.24
CA THR A 184 -8.80 4.20 -4.87
C THR A 184 -8.03 2.98 -4.34
N SER A 185 -6.74 3.11 -4.02
CA SER A 185 -5.97 2.02 -3.41
C SER A 185 -6.40 1.80 -1.95
N PRO A 186 -6.84 0.59 -1.56
CA PRO A 186 -7.28 0.31 -0.19
C PRO A 186 -6.18 0.66 0.82
N LEU A 187 -6.54 1.50 1.79
CA LEU A 187 -5.71 1.86 2.94
C LEU A 187 -6.61 2.54 3.97
N SER A 188 -7.10 1.82 4.97
CA SER A 188 -7.97 2.40 6.01
C SER A 188 -9.11 3.24 5.38
N TRP A 189 -9.47 4.35 6.01
CA TRP A 189 -10.53 5.26 5.57
C TRP A 189 -10.14 6.16 4.39
N PHE A 190 -9.02 5.92 3.68
CA PHE A 190 -8.76 6.59 2.40
C PHE A 190 -9.67 6.07 1.28
N ALA A 191 -9.95 4.77 1.30
CA ALA A 191 -10.76 4.12 0.27
C ALA A 191 -11.61 2.99 0.89
N ALA A 192 -12.83 2.86 0.40
CA ALA A 192 -13.74 1.78 0.75
C ALA A 192 -13.79 0.74 -0.39
N VAL A 193 -14.05 -0.51 -0.02
CA VAL A 193 -14.26 -1.62 -0.95
C VAL A 193 -15.68 -2.14 -0.81
N GLY A 194 -16.39 -2.30 -1.91
CA GLY A 194 -17.74 -2.85 -1.93
C GLY A 194 -17.97 -3.70 -3.17
N TRP A 195 -19.07 -4.45 -3.17
CA TRP A 195 -19.57 -5.12 -4.36
C TRP A 195 -20.60 -4.24 -5.05
N SER A 196 -20.57 -4.17 -6.39
CA SER A 196 -21.72 -3.73 -7.16
C SER A 196 -22.54 -4.94 -7.60
N GLY A 197 -23.85 -4.87 -7.39
CA GLY A 197 -24.85 -5.83 -7.87
C GLY A 197 -25.92 -5.12 -8.70
N GLN A 198 -26.65 -5.87 -9.53
CA GLN A 198 -27.66 -5.32 -10.45
C GLN A 198 -28.89 -4.69 -9.76
N ASP A 199 -29.14 -5.03 -8.49
CA ASP A 199 -30.30 -4.55 -7.71
C ASP A 199 -29.95 -3.50 -6.65
N GLN A 200 -28.84 -2.77 -6.79
CA GLN A 200 -28.65 -1.57 -5.98
C GLN A 200 -29.59 -0.48 -6.49
N ASP A 201 -30.79 -0.41 -5.89
CA ASP A 201 -31.72 0.71 -6.07
C ASP A 201 -30.96 2.01 -5.88
N ALA A 202 -30.87 2.80 -6.96
CA ALA A 202 -30.19 4.09 -7.01
C ALA A 202 -30.76 5.15 -6.04
N ALA A 203 -31.84 4.80 -5.32
CA ALA A 203 -32.51 5.62 -4.31
C ALA A 203 -31.92 5.48 -2.90
N ALA A 204 -31.04 4.50 -2.65
CA ALA A 204 -30.37 4.39 -1.36
C ALA A 204 -29.28 5.47 -1.24
N GLY A 205 -29.24 6.18 -0.10
CA GLY A 205 -28.20 7.16 0.21
C GLY A 205 -26.77 6.58 0.18
N PRO A 206 -25.75 7.35 0.58
CA PRO A 206 -24.37 6.86 0.57
C PRO A 206 -24.25 5.54 1.36
N PRO A 207 -23.52 4.54 0.83
CA PRO A 207 -23.44 3.23 1.44
C PRO A 207 -22.88 3.34 2.86
N ALA A 208 -23.46 2.61 3.80
CA ALA A 208 -22.95 2.57 5.17
C ALA A 208 -21.52 2.00 5.14
N LEU A 209 -20.58 2.72 5.75
CA LEU A 209 -19.17 2.31 5.80
C LEU A 209 -18.87 1.58 7.10
N ARG A 210 -18.22 0.42 7.01
CA ARG A 210 -17.80 -0.38 8.15
C ARG A 210 -16.29 -0.61 8.11
N ALA A 211 -15.60 -0.22 9.17
CA ALA A 211 -14.20 -0.60 9.38
C ALA A 211 -14.10 -2.09 9.77
N VAL A 212 -13.18 -2.79 9.15
CA VAL A 212 -12.72 -4.13 9.52
C VAL A 212 -11.29 -3.99 9.99
N VAL A 213 -11.10 -4.15 11.30
CA VAL A 213 -9.79 -4.10 11.92
C VAL A 213 -9.31 -5.53 12.17
N ARG A 214 -8.05 -5.80 11.81
CA ARG A 214 -7.40 -7.09 11.99
C ARG A 214 -6.06 -6.90 12.66
N GLU A 215 -5.68 -7.83 13.50
CA GLU A 215 -4.34 -7.90 14.05
C GLU A 215 -3.31 -8.07 12.93
N ASN A 216 -2.10 -7.56 13.14
CA ASN A 216 -1.01 -7.81 12.21
C ASN A 216 -0.68 -9.31 12.20
N ARG A 217 -0.91 -9.97 11.07
CA ARG A 217 -0.68 -11.41 10.92
C ARG A 217 0.76 -11.85 11.19
N THR A 218 1.74 -10.99 10.92
CA THR A 218 3.15 -11.28 11.23
C THR A 218 3.40 -11.29 12.73
N LEU A 219 2.74 -10.42 13.51
CA LEU A 219 2.81 -10.46 14.98
C LEU A 219 2.10 -11.69 15.54
N VAL A 220 0.96 -12.06 14.97
CA VAL A 220 0.24 -13.30 15.33
C VAL A 220 1.12 -14.53 15.04
N ALA A 221 1.74 -14.61 13.87
CA ALA A 221 2.65 -15.71 13.53
C ALA A 221 3.87 -15.77 14.47
N ALA A 222 4.43 -14.61 14.84
CA ALA A 222 5.52 -14.53 15.81
C ALA A 222 5.09 -15.02 17.20
N LEU A 223 3.88 -14.65 17.64
CA LEU A 223 3.30 -15.15 18.89
C LEU A 223 3.07 -16.66 18.83
N VAL A 224 2.52 -17.20 17.73
CA VAL A 224 2.35 -18.65 17.56
C VAL A 224 3.69 -19.36 17.68
N ALA A 225 4.72 -18.90 16.95
CA ALA A 225 6.06 -19.48 17.05
C ALA A 225 6.60 -19.45 18.48
N ALA A 226 6.45 -18.33 19.20
CA ALA A 226 6.85 -18.19 20.61
C ALA A 226 6.11 -19.16 21.53
N LEU A 227 4.80 -19.33 21.33
CA LEU A 227 3.99 -20.26 22.12
C LEU A 227 4.39 -21.72 21.88
N LEU A 228 4.82 -22.05 20.66
CA LEU A 228 5.26 -23.40 20.27
C LEU A 228 6.71 -23.72 20.66
N ASP A 229 7.49 -22.75 21.13
CA ASP A 229 8.80 -23.01 21.74
C ASP A 229 8.65 -23.82 23.04
N GLU A 230 7.49 -23.73 23.70
CA GLU A 230 7.17 -24.49 24.90
C GLU A 230 6.80 -25.95 24.55
N PRO A 231 7.62 -26.96 24.94
CA PRO A 231 7.45 -28.34 24.49
C PRO A 231 6.10 -28.97 24.84
N ARG A 232 5.52 -28.64 26.01
CA ARG A 232 4.23 -29.20 26.44
C ARG A 232 3.08 -28.81 25.52
N ARG A 233 3.15 -27.61 24.91
CA ARG A 233 2.11 -27.15 23.97
C ARG A 233 2.30 -27.79 22.61
N ARG A 234 3.55 -27.77 22.12
CA ARG A 234 3.96 -28.35 20.83
C ARG A 234 3.61 -29.83 20.72
N SER A 235 3.87 -30.63 21.76
CA SER A 235 3.67 -32.08 21.74
C SER A 235 2.21 -32.51 21.54
N THR A 236 1.24 -31.66 21.85
CA THR A 236 -0.19 -31.98 21.68
C THR A 236 -0.72 -31.70 20.27
N LEU A 237 0.04 -31.02 19.42
CA LEU A 237 -0.39 -30.63 18.09
C LEU A 237 -0.18 -31.74 17.07
N ALA A 238 -1.03 -31.77 16.06
CA ALA A 238 -0.79 -32.58 14.88
C ALA A 238 0.51 -32.12 14.21
N HIS A 239 1.32 -33.06 13.71
CA HIS A 239 2.55 -32.76 12.99
C HIS A 239 2.47 -33.21 11.54
N ARG A 240 3.14 -32.47 10.67
CA ARG A 240 3.30 -32.75 9.24
C ARG A 240 4.77 -32.62 8.82
N PRO A 241 5.20 -33.26 7.73
CA PRO A 241 6.52 -33.01 7.17
C PRO A 241 6.64 -31.53 6.77
N ALA A 242 7.84 -30.96 6.92
CA ALA A 242 8.12 -29.59 6.49
C ALA A 242 7.90 -29.41 4.99
N SER A 243 8.40 -30.37 4.21
CA SER A 243 8.12 -30.57 2.79
C SER A 243 8.03 -32.06 2.48
N SER A 244 7.61 -32.40 1.27
CA SER A 244 7.79 -33.75 0.73
C SER A 244 9.27 -34.04 0.49
N ALA A 245 9.69 -35.28 0.76
CA ALA A 245 10.99 -35.82 0.39
C ALA A 245 11.23 -35.72 -1.11
N ARG A 246 12.35 -35.10 -1.52
CA ARG A 246 12.84 -35.14 -2.90
C ARG A 246 14.13 -35.93 -2.98
N PRO A 247 14.32 -36.81 -3.98
CA PRO A 247 15.62 -37.46 -4.17
C PRO A 247 16.71 -36.42 -4.38
N ALA A 248 17.78 -36.52 -3.59
CA ALA A 248 19.07 -35.91 -3.87
C ALA A 248 20.05 -37.05 -4.17
N GLY A 249 21.03 -36.86 -5.06
CA GLY A 249 21.90 -37.94 -5.56
C GLY A 249 22.51 -38.83 -4.45
N GLU A 250 23.02 -40.00 -4.85
CA GLU A 250 23.75 -40.92 -3.95
C GLU A 250 23.03 -41.25 -2.62
N GLY A 251 21.78 -41.71 -2.69
CA GLY A 251 21.08 -42.20 -1.50
C GLY A 251 20.78 -41.10 -0.47
N ARG A 252 20.59 -39.86 -0.93
CA ARG A 252 20.20 -38.72 -0.09
C ARG A 252 18.76 -38.31 -0.36
N THR A 253 18.17 -37.61 0.58
CA THR A 253 16.84 -37.03 0.46
C THR A 253 16.90 -35.58 0.90
N ARG A 254 16.38 -34.70 0.06
CA ARG A 254 16.30 -33.27 0.29
C ARG A 254 14.92 -32.88 0.78
N TYR A 255 14.92 -32.02 1.78
CA TYR A 255 13.74 -31.35 2.33
C TYR A 255 13.93 -29.84 2.24
N VAL A 256 12.84 -29.11 2.12
CA VAL A 256 12.80 -27.66 2.30
C VAL A 256 12.08 -27.41 3.62
N ARG A 257 12.70 -26.63 4.50
CA ARG A 257 12.09 -26.21 5.75
C ARG A 257 12.09 -24.70 5.86
N ASP A 258 11.08 -24.19 6.54
CA ASP A 258 11.02 -22.79 6.91
C ASP A 258 11.74 -22.57 8.24
N THR A 259 12.61 -21.57 8.27
CA THR A 259 13.25 -21.08 9.48
C THR A 259 12.82 -19.65 9.72
N THR A 260 12.24 -19.37 10.87
CA THR A 260 11.78 -18.03 11.23
C THR A 260 12.89 -17.29 11.95
N VAL A 261 13.37 -16.19 11.35
CA VAL A 261 14.38 -15.31 11.94
C VAL A 261 13.74 -13.97 12.25
N PHE A 262 13.98 -13.46 13.46
CA PHE A 262 13.65 -12.09 13.81
C PHE A 262 14.70 -11.16 13.20
N ALA A 263 14.37 -10.51 12.08
CA ALA A 263 15.23 -9.49 11.49
C ALA A 263 14.77 -8.11 11.98
N GLY A 264 15.62 -7.39 12.71
CA GLY A 264 15.28 -6.09 13.32
C GLY A 264 14.43 -5.18 12.42
N GLY A 265 13.24 -4.80 12.90
CA GLY A 265 12.26 -3.98 12.17
C GLY A 265 11.24 -4.75 11.32
N ARG A 266 11.48 -6.03 10.99
CA ARG A 266 10.52 -6.94 10.33
C ARG A 266 10.37 -8.20 11.19
N TYR A 267 9.28 -8.28 11.95
CA TYR A 267 9.17 -9.20 13.10
C TYR A 267 9.34 -10.69 12.79
N LEU A 268 9.02 -11.12 11.57
CA LEU A 268 9.27 -12.51 11.18
C LEU A 268 9.73 -12.51 9.73
N VAL A 269 10.98 -12.91 9.50
CA VAL A 269 11.47 -13.26 8.17
C VAL A 269 11.53 -14.77 8.12
N THR A 270 10.69 -15.36 7.27
CA THR A 270 10.81 -16.77 6.95
C THR A 270 11.92 -16.94 5.92
N ARG A 271 12.92 -17.74 6.26
CA ARG A 271 13.96 -18.19 5.34
C ARG A 271 13.75 -19.66 5.05
N GLU A 272 13.61 -19.99 3.78
CA GLU A 272 13.65 -21.37 3.32
C GLU A 272 15.10 -21.88 3.39
N GLU A 273 15.26 -23.07 3.96
CA GLU A 273 16.52 -23.79 4.04
C GLU A 273 16.36 -25.18 3.41
N GLU A 274 17.31 -25.56 2.57
CA GLU A 274 17.40 -26.93 2.06
C GLU A 274 18.23 -27.78 3.03
N VAL A 275 17.64 -28.89 3.48
CA VAL A 275 18.31 -29.86 4.35
C VAL A 275 18.41 -31.18 3.62
N GLU A 276 19.61 -31.72 3.53
CA GLU A 276 19.86 -33.05 2.98
C GLU A 276 20.15 -34.05 4.09
N VAL A 277 19.42 -35.15 4.08
CA VAL A 277 19.59 -36.28 5.01
C VAL A 277 19.84 -37.56 4.23
N ALA A 278 20.39 -38.59 4.89
CA ALA A 278 20.49 -39.91 4.29
C ALA A 278 19.08 -40.46 3.99
N ALA A 279 18.90 -41.04 2.81
CA ALA A 279 17.64 -41.68 2.44
C ALA A 279 17.40 -42.86 3.38
N HIS A 280 16.29 -42.81 4.12
CA HIS A 280 15.93 -43.84 5.08
C HIS A 280 14.49 -44.30 4.84
N PRO A 281 14.19 -45.62 4.79
CA PRO A 281 12.84 -46.13 4.55
C PRO A 281 11.78 -45.56 5.52
N ALA A 282 12.19 -45.33 6.78
CA ALA A 282 11.33 -44.70 7.78
C ALA A 282 10.88 -43.28 7.42
N LEU A 283 11.70 -42.49 6.72
CA LEU A 283 11.32 -41.15 6.27
C LEU A 283 10.29 -41.21 5.15
N ALA A 284 10.48 -42.08 4.15
CA ALA A 284 9.50 -42.26 3.07
C ALA A 284 8.17 -42.83 3.57
N LEU A 285 8.21 -43.66 4.61
CA LEU A 285 7.02 -44.18 5.27
C LEU A 285 6.32 -43.09 6.10
N LEU A 286 7.09 -42.29 6.85
CA LEU A 286 6.57 -41.16 7.60
C LEU A 286 5.89 -40.13 6.68
N ASP A 287 6.48 -39.79 5.54
CA ASP A 287 5.88 -38.87 4.56
C ASP A 287 4.48 -39.32 4.13
N ARG A 288 4.30 -40.63 3.87
CA ARG A 288 3.00 -41.21 3.52
C ARG A 288 2.02 -41.18 4.69
N LEU A 289 2.47 -41.56 5.88
CA LEU A 289 1.62 -41.59 7.08
C LEU A 289 1.18 -40.17 7.48
N ALA A 290 2.11 -39.21 7.45
CA ALA A 290 1.89 -37.83 7.87
C ALA A 290 1.20 -36.96 6.79
N ALA A 291 0.80 -37.55 5.66
CA ALA A 291 -0.14 -36.93 4.72
C ALA A 291 -1.48 -36.57 5.40
N GLN A 292 -1.84 -37.31 6.45
CA GLN A 292 -2.83 -36.90 7.44
C GLN A 292 -2.10 -36.51 8.73
N PRO A 293 -2.00 -35.21 9.05
CA PRO A 293 -1.31 -34.75 10.25
C PRO A 293 -1.90 -35.37 11.51
N ALA A 294 -1.05 -35.80 12.44
CA ALA A 294 -1.47 -36.37 13.71
C ALA A 294 -0.46 -36.05 14.82
N PRO A 295 -0.84 -36.10 16.12
CA PRO A 295 0.09 -35.88 17.22
C PRO A 295 1.28 -36.86 17.19
N PRO A 296 2.46 -36.49 17.72
CA PRO A 296 3.66 -37.34 17.68
C PRO A 296 3.45 -38.75 18.23
N ASP A 297 2.63 -38.91 19.27
CA ASP A 297 2.32 -40.24 19.83
C ASP A 297 1.48 -41.09 18.88
N ALA A 298 0.50 -40.49 18.19
CA ALA A 298 -0.28 -41.17 17.16
C ALA A 298 0.57 -41.48 15.92
N LEU A 299 1.49 -40.57 15.54
CA LEU A 299 2.47 -40.84 14.49
C LEU A 299 3.39 -42.01 14.87
N ALA A 300 3.86 -42.06 16.12
CA ALA A 300 4.69 -43.15 16.62
C ALA A 300 3.94 -44.49 16.57
N ALA A 301 2.70 -44.52 17.06
CA ALA A 301 1.85 -45.70 17.06
C ALA A 301 1.58 -46.25 15.66
N ARG A 302 1.46 -45.39 14.64
CA ARG A 302 1.31 -45.81 13.24
C ARG A 302 2.64 -46.21 12.59
N LEU A 303 3.73 -45.51 12.91
CA LEU A 303 5.04 -45.72 12.30
C LEU A 303 5.72 -47.00 12.81
N ALA A 304 5.58 -47.31 14.10
CA ALA A 304 6.25 -48.46 14.70
C ALA A 304 5.87 -49.82 14.06
N PRO A 305 4.57 -50.19 13.93
CA PRO A 305 4.18 -51.42 13.24
C PRO A 305 4.60 -51.44 11.77
N ALA A 306 4.53 -50.29 11.11
CA ALA A 306 4.93 -50.16 9.70
C ALA A 306 6.45 -50.34 9.49
N LEU A 307 7.25 -50.22 10.55
CA LEU A 307 8.67 -50.56 10.60
C LEU A 307 8.96 -51.96 11.17
N GLY A 308 7.93 -52.77 11.46
CA GLY A 308 8.07 -54.08 12.08
C GLY A 308 8.49 -54.01 13.55
N ARG A 309 8.17 -52.92 14.26
CA ARG A 309 8.53 -52.69 15.67
C ARG A 309 7.30 -52.68 16.59
N PRO A 310 7.46 -52.94 17.89
CA PRO A 310 6.39 -52.80 18.87
C PRO A 310 5.84 -51.36 18.88
N GLU A 311 4.52 -51.20 19.01
CA GLU A 311 3.83 -49.89 18.99
C GLU A 311 4.40 -48.90 20.02
N THR A 312 4.87 -49.41 21.16
CA THR A 312 5.44 -48.64 22.27
C THR A 312 6.96 -48.46 22.20
N ASP A 313 7.62 -48.80 21.08
CA ASP A 313 9.08 -48.70 20.95
C ASP A 313 9.58 -47.26 21.18
N PRO A 314 10.36 -47.00 22.25
CA PRO A 314 10.86 -45.66 22.56
C PRO A 314 11.82 -45.11 21.50
N ALA A 315 12.44 -45.96 20.67
CA ALA A 315 13.31 -45.52 19.59
C ALA A 315 12.54 -44.78 18.48
N VAL A 316 11.27 -45.14 18.23
CA VAL A 316 10.42 -44.47 17.23
C VAL A 316 10.03 -43.08 17.72
N ARG A 317 9.65 -42.94 19.00
CA ARG A 317 9.39 -41.64 19.61
C ARG A 317 10.63 -40.73 19.58
N ARG A 318 11.80 -41.27 19.93
CA ARG A 318 13.07 -40.54 19.85
C ARG A 318 13.41 -40.11 18.42
N PHE A 319 13.11 -40.95 17.43
CA PHE A 319 13.30 -40.62 16.02
C PHE A 319 12.41 -39.44 15.60
N LEU A 320 11.11 -39.47 15.91
CA LEU A 320 10.19 -38.37 15.63
C LEU A 320 10.57 -37.09 16.38
N GLY A 321 11.00 -37.21 17.64
CA GLY A 321 11.54 -36.07 18.41
C GLY A 321 12.71 -35.40 17.71
N ARG A 322 13.70 -36.16 17.22
CA ARG A 322 14.82 -35.60 16.43
C ARG A 322 14.37 -34.95 15.12
N LEU A 323 13.37 -35.49 14.44
CA LEU A 323 12.80 -34.85 13.25
C LEU A 323 12.08 -33.54 13.60
N ALA A 324 11.41 -33.48 14.73
CA ALA A 324 10.77 -32.26 15.21
C ALA A 324 11.79 -31.20 15.63
N ASP A 325 12.83 -31.60 16.38
CA ASP A 325 13.89 -30.71 16.83
C ASP A 325 14.75 -30.20 15.65
N SER A 326 14.84 -30.98 14.58
CA SER A 326 15.46 -30.55 13.31
C SER A 326 14.49 -29.85 12.35
N GLY A 327 13.23 -29.59 12.73
CA GLY A 327 12.26 -28.90 11.87
C GLY A 327 11.92 -29.64 10.57
N LEU A 328 12.20 -30.95 10.48
CA LEU A 328 11.75 -31.80 9.37
C LEU A 328 10.32 -32.30 9.58
N LEU A 329 9.89 -32.38 10.83
CA LEU A 329 8.53 -32.67 11.25
C LEU A 329 8.01 -31.45 12.03
N VAL A 330 7.17 -30.63 11.41
CA VAL A 330 6.70 -29.37 12.00
C VAL A 330 5.30 -29.53 12.59
N PRO A 331 4.98 -28.87 13.71
CA PRO A 331 3.61 -28.81 14.19
C PRO A 331 2.73 -28.09 13.14
N VAL A 332 1.50 -28.56 12.98
CA VAL A 332 0.45 -27.80 12.32
C VAL A 332 0.06 -26.66 13.26
N ASP A 333 -0.15 -25.46 12.70
CA ASP A 333 -0.54 -24.30 13.49
C ASP A 333 -1.79 -24.63 14.34
N PRO A 334 -1.82 -24.20 15.62
CA PRO A 334 -2.93 -24.49 16.52
C PRO A 334 -4.25 -23.81 16.08
N VAL A 335 -4.15 -22.80 15.21
CA VAL A 335 -5.25 -22.02 14.66
C VAL A 335 -4.97 -21.83 13.17
N ASP A 336 -6.01 -21.90 12.35
CA ASP A 336 -5.91 -21.60 10.91
C ASP A 336 -5.26 -20.22 10.69
N PRO A 337 -4.18 -20.10 9.89
CA PRO A 337 -3.55 -18.81 9.57
C PRO A 337 -4.51 -17.76 8.98
N GLN A 338 -5.64 -18.18 8.42
CA GLN A 338 -6.71 -17.34 7.87
C GLN A 338 -7.91 -17.19 8.82
N HIS A 339 -7.83 -17.70 10.05
CA HIS A 339 -8.92 -17.60 11.02
C HIS A 339 -9.34 -16.12 11.19
N PRO A 340 -10.66 -15.82 11.20
CA PRO A 340 -11.13 -14.45 11.27
C PRO A 340 -10.86 -13.78 12.62
N GLN A 341 -10.60 -14.53 13.69
CA GLN A 341 -10.28 -14.00 15.02
C GLN A 341 -9.13 -14.81 15.61
N PRO A 342 -7.90 -14.66 15.08
CA PRO A 342 -6.82 -15.59 15.39
C PRO A 342 -6.42 -15.51 16.87
N LEU A 343 -6.40 -14.32 17.48
CA LEU A 343 -6.07 -14.17 18.90
C LEU A 343 -7.06 -14.88 19.83
N ARG A 344 -8.37 -14.74 19.58
CA ARG A 344 -9.39 -15.40 20.40
C ARG A 344 -9.30 -16.93 20.31
N ALA A 345 -9.10 -17.44 19.10
CA ALA A 345 -8.89 -18.87 18.89
C ALA A 345 -7.60 -19.37 19.57
N LEU A 346 -6.53 -18.56 19.59
CA LEU A 346 -5.31 -18.89 20.32
C LEU A 346 -5.52 -18.89 21.84
N ALA A 347 -6.28 -17.92 22.37
CA ALA A 347 -6.63 -17.88 23.79
C ALA A 347 -7.45 -19.11 24.19
N GLU A 348 -8.46 -19.50 23.40
CA GLU A 348 -9.24 -20.72 23.60
C GLU A 348 -8.35 -21.97 23.56
N TRP A 349 -7.43 -22.06 22.60
CA TRP A 349 -6.48 -23.15 22.50
C TRP A 349 -5.56 -23.26 23.73
N LEU A 350 -5.11 -22.12 24.28
CA LEU A 350 -4.27 -22.07 25.49
C LEU A 350 -5.03 -22.48 26.75
N ARG A 351 -6.34 -22.24 26.83
CA ARG A 351 -7.17 -22.63 27.98
C ARG A 351 -7.24 -24.13 28.24
N ARG A 352 -6.72 -24.96 27.33
CA ARG A 352 -6.54 -26.40 27.55
C ARG A 352 -5.53 -26.69 28.68
N TRP A 353 -4.72 -25.70 29.07
CA TRP A 353 -3.75 -25.79 30.15
C TRP A 353 -4.05 -24.74 31.24
N PRO A 354 -4.32 -25.15 32.50
CA PRO A 354 -4.59 -24.22 33.59
C PRO A 354 -3.47 -23.19 33.83
N GLU A 355 -2.20 -23.58 33.64
CA GLU A 355 -1.04 -22.70 33.80
C GLU A 355 -0.96 -21.58 32.77
N ASP A 356 -1.67 -21.69 31.65
CA ASP A 356 -1.69 -20.68 30.57
C ASP A 356 -2.91 -19.75 30.64
N ALA A 357 -3.79 -19.91 31.64
CA ALA A 357 -5.03 -19.13 31.75
C ALA A 357 -4.78 -17.60 31.73
N ALA A 358 -3.79 -17.13 32.51
CA ALA A 358 -3.45 -15.71 32.56
C ALA A 358 -2.87 -15.19 31.22
N LEU A 359 -2.19 -16.04 30.45
CA LEU A 359 -1.69 -15.68 29.12
C LEU A 359 -2.84 -15.61 28.11
N ALA A 360 -3.76 -16.58 28.15
CA ALA A 360 -4.98 -16.59 27.35
C ALA A 360 -5.83 -15.33 27.58
N ASP A 361 -6.02 -14.93 28.84
CA ASP A 361 -6.81 -13.73 29.17
C ASP A 361 -6.17 -12.44 28.64
N ARG A 362 -4.84 -12.33 28.65
CA ARG A 362 -4.12 -11.19 28.04
C ARG A 362 -4.26 -11.15 26.53
N ILE A 363 -4.23 -12.31 25.87
CA ILE A 363 -4.45 -12.42 24.42
C ILE A 363 -5.89 -12.01 24.06
N ASP A 364 -6.89 -12.44 24.85
CA ASP A 364 -8.29 -12.06 24.65
C ASP A 364 -8.53 -10.56 24.87
N LEU A 365 -7.86 -9.97 25.87
CA LEU A 365 -7.89 -8.53 26.09
C LEU A 365 -7.31 -7.78 24.88
N LEU A 366 -6.19 -8.24 24.33
CA LEU A 366 -5.57 -7.67 23.13
C LEU A 366 -6.47 -7.76 21.90
N ALA A 367 -7.18 -8.89 21.73
CA ALA A 367 -8.16 -9.06 20.66
C ALA A 367 -9.35 -8.11 20.81
N SER A 368 -9.82 -7.92 22.05
CA SER A 368 -10.93 -7.03 22.37
C SER A 368 -10.57 -5.56 22.19
N ASP A 369 -9.37 -5.15 22.62
CA ASP A 369 -8.83 -3.81 22.35
C ASP A 369 -8.69 -3.60 20.83
N THR A 370 -8.14 -4.55 20.09
CA THR A 370 -8.03 -4.45 18.63
C THR A 370 -9.40 -4.27 17.96
N ALA A 371 -10.43 -5.01 18.40
CA ALA A 371 -11.78 -4.85 17.89
C ALA A 371 -12.38 -3.47 18.21
N ARG A 372 -12.13 -2.92 19.41
CA ARG A 372 -12.59 -1.58 19.82
C ARG A 372 -12.01 -0.47 18.94
N PHE A 373 -10.83 -0.67 18.34
CA PHE A 373 -10.18 0.30 17.46
C PHE A 373 -11.09 0.75 16.29
N ALA A 374 -11.93 -0.16 15.77
CA ALA A 374 -12.86 0.12 14.68
C ALA A 374 -13.82 1.28 14.98
N HIS A 375 -14.14 1.49 16.26
CA HIS A 375 -15.08 2.50 16.74
C HIS A 375 -14.39 3.70 17.41
N THR A 376 -13.06 3.67 17.53
CA THR A 376 -12.30 4.69 18.24
C THR A 376 -12.20 5.98 17.41
N SER A 377 -12.38 7.13 18.08
CA SER A 377 -12.33 8.44 17.43
C SER A 377 -10.94 8.75 16.87
N ALA A 378 -10.84 9.62 15.87
CA ALA A 378 -9.55 9.97 15.28
C ALA A 378 -8.54 10.54 16.31
N ALA A 379 -9.03 11.25 17.33
CA ALA A 379 -8.19 11.87 18.36
C ALA A 379 -7.58 10.84 19.33
N GLU A 380 -8.29 9.76 19.64
CA GLU A 380 -7.88 8.74 20.61
C GLU A 380 -7.05 7.61 19.96
N ARG A 381 -7.19 7.41 18.64
CA ARG A 381 -6.51 6.34 17.88
C ARG A 381 -5.00 6.30 18.10
N PRO A 382 -4.25 7.43 18.08
CA PRO A 382 -2.80 7.36 18.31
C PRO A 382 -2.42 6.81 19.68
N ALA A 383 -3.14 7.21 20.74
CA ALA A 383 -2.90 6.69 22.09
C ALA A 383 -3.20 5.19 22.15
N MET A 384 -4.33 4.78 21.58
CA MET A 384 -4.72 3.37 21.52
C MET A 384 -3.75 2.50 20.72
N LEU A 385 -3.18 3.00 19.61
CA LEU A 385 -2.12 2.30 18.87
C LEU A 385 -0.84 2.18 19.70
N GLY A 386 -0.49 3.22 20.47
CA GLY A 386 0.61 3.17 21.43
C GLY A 386 0.40 2.08 22.49
N ASP A 387 -0.79 2.05 23.12
CA ASP A 387 -1.14 1.06 24.13
C ASP A 387 -1.13 -0.37 23.57
N LEU A 388 -1.71 -0.57 22.38
CA LEU A 388 -1.68 -1.86 21.68
C LEU A 388 -0.24 -2.29 21.37
N ALA A 389 0.63 -1.36 20.94
CA ALA A 389 2.04 -1.65 20.69
C ALA A 389 2.76 -2.09 21.96
N GLU A 390 2.58 -1.37 23.08
CA GLU A 390 3.19 -1.78 24.35
C GLU A 390 2.69 -3.15 24.82
N ARG A 391 1.39 -3.43 24.70
CA ARG A 391 0.81 -4.75 25.05
C ARG A 391 1.38 -5.86 24.18
N TRP A 392 1.54 -5.63 22.87
CA TRP A 392 2.21 -6.58 21.98
C TRP A 392 3.66 -6.82 22.37
N ARG A 393 4.42 -5.78 22.73
CA ARG A 393 5.82 -5.94 23.19
C ARG A 393 5.90 -6.75 24.47
N ALA A 394 5.06 -6.44 25.46
CA ALA A 394 5.01 -7.16 26.72
C ALA A 394 4.62 -8.63 26.51
N LEU A 395 3.56 -8.88 25.73
CA LEU A 395 3.11 -10.23 25.41
C LEU A 395 4.22 -11.06 24.76
N LEU A 396 4.90 -10.51 23.75
CA LEU A 396 5.98 -11.22 23.05
C LEU A 396 7.19 -11.47 23.98
N ALA A 397 7.55 -10.49 24.82
CA ALA A 397 8.61 -10.65 25.83
C ALA A 397 8.29 -11.77 26.82
N ASP A 398 7.05 -11.83 27.33
CA ASP A 398 6.60 -12.85 28.28
C ASP A 398 6.56 -14.25 27.66
N THR A 399 6.38 -14.34 26.34
CA THR A 399 6.50 -15.60 25.60
C THR A 399 7.92 -15.94 25.15
N GLY A 400 8.93 -15.22 25.64
CA GLY A 400 10.36 -15.50 25.37
C GLY A 400 10.88 -14.93 24.05
N ARG A 401 10.12 -14.05 23.37
CA ARG A 401 10.50 -13.42 22.09
C ARG A 401 10.43 -11.88 22.17
N PRO A 402 11.24 -11.22 23.03
CA PRO A 402 11.15 -9.77 23.22
C PRO A 402 11.44 -8.99 21.94
N VAL A 403 10.69 -7.90 21.72
CA VAL A 403 10.95 -6.95 20.62
C VAL A 403 12.21 -6.15 20.96
N PRO A 404 13.22 -6.07 20.06
CA PRO A 404 14.44 -5.29 20.32
C PRO A 404 14.16 -3.81 20.58
N ALA A 405 14.87 -3.20 21.54
CA ALA A 405 14.65 -1.81 21.95
C ALA A 405 14.85 -0.77 20.80
N GLY A 406 15.69 -1.09 19.81
CA GLY A 406 15.92 -0.24 18.63
C GLY A 406 15.06 -0.59 17.40
N ALA A 407 14.08 -1.49 17.54
CA ALA A 407 13.22 -1.87 16.43
C ALA A 407 12.31 -0.71 16.00
N ALA A 408 11.92 -0.71 14.72
CA ALA A 408 10.89 0.21 14.23
C ALA A 408 9.58 0.06 15.03
N PRO A 409 8.74 1.11 15.08
CA PRO A 409 7.42 1.05 15.72
C PRO A 409 6.57 -0.12 15.19
N LEU A 410 5.87 -0.81 16.10
CA LEU A 410 5.00 -1.93 15.76
C LEU A 410 3.80 -1.43 14.95
N ASN A 411 3.65 -1.96 13.73
CA ASN A 411 2.37 -1.90 13.04
C ASN A 411 1.49 -3.04 13.58
N VAL A 412 0.67 -2.74 14.59
CA VAL A 412 -0.06 -3.76 15.37
C VAL A 412 -1.33 -4.28 14.73
N LEU A 413 -1.90 -3.53 13.78
CA LEU A 413 -3.17 -3.86 13.14
C LEU A 413 -3.22 -3.35 11.70
N SER A 414 -4.13 -3.91 10.91
CA SER A 414 -4.57 -3.34 9.65
C SER A 414 -6.04 -2.91 9.76
N GLU A 415 -6.40 -1.89 9.00
CA GLU A 415 -7.79 -1.45 8.88
C GLU A 415 -8.17 -1.36 7.41
N ASP A 416 -9.26 -2.02 7.06
CA ASP A 416 -9.93 -1.92 5.76
C ASP A 416 -11.33 -1.34 5.97
N VAL A 417 -11.84 -0.59 5.00
CA VAL A 417 -13.20 -0.06 5.05
C VAL A 417 -14.03 -0.73 3.98
N LEU A 418 -15.16 -1.29 4.41
CA LEU A 418 -16.14 -1.92 3.53
C LEU A 418 -17.34 -1.00 3.34
N ALA A 419 -17.81 -0.89 2.11
CA ALA A 419 -19.08 -0.25 1.79
C ALA A 419 -20.18 -1.31 1.78
N SER A 420 -21.17 -1.15 2.66
CA SER A 420 -22.38 -1.98 2.69
C SER A 420 -23.25 -1.64 1.48
N GLY A 421 -23.43 -2.61 0.59
CA GLY A 421 -24.24 -2.49 -0.64
C GLY A 421 -24.33 -3.76 -1.51
N GLY A 422 -23.61 -4.83 -1.17
CA GLY A 422 -23.89 -6.15 -1.75
C GLY A 422 -24.97 -6.86 -0.94
N PRO A 423 -25.82 -7.71 -1.57
CA PRO A 423 -26.78 -8.50 -0.81
C PRO A 423 -26.04 -9.30 0.27
N ASP A 424 -26.67 -9.50 1.43
CA ASP A 424 -26.41 -10.65 2.29
C ASP A 424 -26.74 -11.92 1.49
N ALA A 425 -26.00 -12.18 0.41
CA ALA A 425 -26.08 -13.41 -0.30
C ALA A 425 -25.48 -14.45 0.64
N PRO A 426 -26.23 -15.49 1.04
CA PRO A 426 -25.63 -16.60 1.76
C PRO A 426 -24.42 -17.05 0.94
N ARG A 427 -23.27 -17.18 1.61
CA ARG A 427 -22.09 -17.85 1.04
C ARG A 427 -22.61 -19.06 0.26
N PRO A 428 -22.29 -19.24 -1.03
CA PRO A 428 -22.56 -20.51 -1.66
C PRO A 428 -21.88 -21.55 -0.77
N THR A 429 -22.69 -22.37 -0.11
CA THR A 429 -22.23 -23.63 0.46
C THR A 429 -21.38 -24.27 -0.63
N PRO A 430 -20.14 -24.72 -0.35
CA PRO A 430 -19.36 -25.42 -1.34
C PRO A 430 -20.26 -26.53 -1.87
N ALA A 431 -20.70 -26.39 -3.12
CA ALA A 431 -21.47 -27.43 -3.77
C ALA A 431 -20.59 -28.67 -3.63
N SER A 432 -21.12 -29.70 -2.97
CA SER A 432 -20.47 -31.01 -2.92
C SER A 432 -19.98 -31.29 -4.32
N ALA A 433 -18.65 -31.27 -4.50
CA ALA A 433 -18.05 -31.55 -5.78
C ALA A 433 -18.68 -32.88 -6.23
N PRO A 434 -19.27 -32.96 -7.45
CA PRO A 434 -19.75 -34.23 -7.94
C PRO A 434 -18.56 -35.20 -7.85
N ALA A 435 -18.78 -36.32 -7.15
CA ALA A 435 -17.77 -37.34 -6.96
C ALA A 435 -17.09 -37.59 -8.31
N ALA A 436 -15.76 -37.44 -8.32
CA ALA A 436 -14.98 -37.69 -9.51
C ALA A 436 -15.35 -39.08 -10.04
N PRO A 437 -15.75 -39.22 -11.32
CA PRO A 437 -16.03 -40.53 -11.87
C PRO A 437 -14.77 -41.39 -11.76
N ALA A 438 -14.95 -42.63 -11.30
CA ALA A 438 -13.87 -43.60 -11.16
C ALA A 438 -13.06 -43.68 -12.46
N PRO A 439 -11.72 -43.75 -12.39
CA PRO A 439 -10.88 -43.80 -13.59
C PRO A 439 -11.20 -45.06 -14.41
N ALA A 440 -11.59 -44.86 -15.66
CA ALA A 440 -11.73 -45.94 -16.63
C ALA A 440 -10.37 -46.63 -16.82
N PRO A 441 -10.32 -47.98 -16.87
CA PRO A 441 -9.09 -48.70 -17.08
C PRO A 441 -8.67 -48.58 -18.54
N GLY A 442 -7.42 -48.15 -18.77
CA GLY A 442 -6.74 -48.33 -20.05
C GLY A 442 -6.61 -47.07 -20.90
N ARG A 443 -5.58 -46.28 -20.59
CA ARG A 443 -4.72 -45.63 -21.61
C ARG A 443 -3.46 -45.15 -20.93
N GLY A 444 -2.33 -45.75 -21.31
CA GLY A 444 -1.01 -45.43 -20.76
C GLY A 444 -0.61 -43.96 -21.02
N PRO A 445 0.28 -43.40 -20.20
CA PRO A 445 0.68 -42.01 -20.32
C PRO A 445 1.51 -41.79 -21.60
N ARG A 446 1.03 -40.89 -22.46
CA ARG A 446 1.84 -40.27 -23.51
C ARG A 446 2.80 -39.28 -22.85
N VAL A 447 4.10 -39.50 -23.05
CA VAL A 447 5.18 -38.58 -22.67
C VAL A 447 5.09 -37.33 -23.55
N PRO A 448 4.92 -36.12 -22.98
CA PRO A 448 5.09 -34.87 -23.74
C PRO A 448 6.58 -34.59 -23.95
N GLY A 449 6.93 -34.21 -25.18
CA GLY A 449 8.29 -33.92 -25.62
C GLY A 449 8.97 -32.79 -24.82
N ARG A 450 10.27 -32.99 -24.64
CA ARG A 450 11.25 -32.09 -24.02
C ARG A 450 11.39 -30.80 -24.86
N PRO A 451 11.30 -29.59 -24.27
CA PRO A 451 11.69 -28.38 -24.96
C PRO A 451 13.21 -28.17 -24.95
N ASP A 452 13.70 -27.66 -26.07
CA ASP A 452 15.09 -27.39 -26.43
C ASP A 452 15.69 -26.24 -25.58
N PRO A 453 16.92 -26.34 -25.04
CA PRO A 453 17.52 -25.32 -24.18
C PRO A 453 18.39 -24.35 -24.99
N ALA A 454 17.78 -23.52 -25.84
CA ALA A 454 18.50 -22.44 -26.51
C ALA A 454 17.58 -21.26 -26.84
N GLY A 455 17.38 -20.35 -25.87
CA GLY A 455 16.72 -19.07 -26.16
C GLY A 455 16.11 -18.36 -24.97
N ALA A 456 16.94 -17.84 -24.04
CA ALA A 456 16.52 -16.76 -23.16
C ALA A 456 17.74 -16.08 -22.50
N ARG A 457 18.45 -15.25 -23.26
CA ARG A 457 19.25 -14.16 -22.70
C ARG A 457 18.60 -12.84 -23.11
N ARG A 458 18.49 -11.92 -22.12
CA ARG A 458 18.04 -10.51 -22.17
C ARG A 458 16.53 -10.27 -21.97
N ALA A 459 16.17 -9.84 -20.76
CA ALA A 459 15.82 -8.45 -20.42
C ALA A 459 15.01 -8.45 -19.11
N ALA A 460 15.69 -8.42 -17.97
CA ALA A 460 15.08 -8.05 -16.69
C ALA A 460 15.17 -6.52 -16.58
N ALA A 461 14.03 -5.85 -16.74
CA ALA A 461 13.85 -4.47 -16.35
C ALA A 461 13.06 -4.46 -15.03
N ASP A 462 13.70 -3.96 -13.97
CA ASP A 462 13.10 -3.66 -12.68
C ASP A 462 11.92 -2.69 -12.82
N PRO A 463 10.79 -2.94 -12.14
CA PRO A 463 9.92 -1.88 -11.68
C PRO A 463 10.21 -1.65 -10.19
N ALA A 464 11.19 -0.78 -9.92
CA ALA A 464 11.32 -0.12 -8.62
C ALA A 464 10.10 0.77 -8.39
N GLY A 465 9.09 0.23 -7.71
CA GLY A 465 7.98 1.01 -7.16
C GLY A 465 8.43 1.72 -5.89
N ASP A 466 8.75 3.00 -6.02
CA ASP A 466 9.03 3.91 -4.91
C ASP A 466 7.85 3.96 -3.92
N ILE A 467 8.02 3.26 -2.80
CA ILE A 467 7.27 3.52 -1.57
C ILE A 467 8.08 4.60 -0.82
N PRO A 468 7.55 5.81 -0.58
CA PRO A 468 8.28 6.82 0.17
C PRO A 468 8.44 6.34 1.62
N ALA A 469 9.69 6.26 2.05
CA ALA A 469 10.07 6.03 3.44
C ALA A 469 9.41 7.08 4.36
N PRO A 470 9.04 6.72 5.61
CA PRO A 470 8.59 7.71 6.58
C PRO A 470 9.73 8.70 6.86
N ALA A 471 9.42 9.98 6.76
CA ALA A 471 10.35 11.06 7.06
C ALA A 471 10.87 10.91 8.49
N GLY A 472 12.15 10.60 8.62
CA GLY A 472 12.85 10.60 9.90
C GLY A 472 12.77 11.97 10.56
N ALA A 473 12.49 11.95 11.86
CA ALA A 473 12.64 13.08 12.74
C ALA A 473 14.08 13.62 12.64
N LEU A 474 14.22 14.84 12.13
CA LEU A 474 15.43 15.62 12.33
C LEU A 474 15.29 16.34 13.67
N SER A 475 16.04 15.85 14.65
CA SER A 475 16.38 16.60 15.86
C SER A 475 17.16 17.86 15.47
N GLY A 476 16.68 18.99 15.98
CA GLY A 476 17.29 20.31 15.96
C GLY A 476 16.55 21.19 16.95
#